data_AF-A0A3C2D0Y4-F1
#
_entry.id   AF-A0A3C2D0Y4-F1
#
_cell.length_a   1.000
_cell.length_b   1.000
_cell.length_c   1.000
_cell.angle_alpha   90.00
_cell.angle_beta   90.00
_cell.angle_gamma   90.00
#
_symmetry.space_group_name_H-M   'P 1'
#
loop_
_entity.id
_entity.type
_entity.pdbx_description
1 polymer ?
#
loop_
_entity_poly.entity_id
_entity_poly.type
_entity_poly.pdbx_seq_one_letter_code
_entity_poly.pdbx_strand_id
1 'polypeptide(L)'
;MRHIYIHANSGTPQAAVVPTIEIVSITNITSNGATVLARVLSDGGSTIYDYRFYFYAAMQPAVDVHVSPNPDGTFNCTVSTLATNVQYYLTASATNSVGSGGASQYFTTGTSVSVPTIRINSIGDITGISASVACEILSKGGGTITVSGICWNTTGSPTTANSKTTNGITEVGTFISAMTGLQAGVTYYVKEYATNEAGTSYSNVGSFATTNRVLILQFDTNCPPSKTFNPWFDSVAGTYEWELGDGTIVQGVSVSHNYADSSTKTVKLYCVSGIPSIIRLSFIVQYIKGGFNISHSAFSTLIWIDLYNNLELTSLLLATNSSSLEFLRLDYTGLTGNLNLSAITKLNDANFAISNCPNLTGVAFASSFTQGSVRLVTIQYCNITGTLDLSMFTSWAALANYSVIGMPLLTAIIPPPNCSGVNISNALFVSLCPSLAYSKLTFFTDGPNINGASYHLVGNNWSTSIVNQILFEINAIAIAGYVSRQITIYSNAPVDSNSGGYNGTAAKAALVAKGFQVSTD
;
A
#
# COMPACT_ATOMS: atom_id res chain seq x y z
N MET A 1 -73.24 75.94 38.45
CA MET A 1 -73.55 74.62 37.88
C MET A 1 -72.92 74.56 36.49
N ARG A 2 -72.10 73.55 36.22
CA ARG A 2 -71.34 73.40 34.96
C ARG A 2 -72.28 72.96 33.85
N HIS A 3 -72.36 73.72 32.76
CA HIS A 3 -72.89 73.22 31.48
C HIS A 3 -71.71 72.65 30.68
N ILE A 4 -71.70 71.33 30.52
CA ILE A 4 -70.85 70.63 29.56
C ILE A 4 -71.62 70.65 28.23
N TYR A 5 -71.16 71.46 27.28
CA TYR A 5 -71.61 71.35 25.90
C TYR A 5 -70.82 70.22 25.23
N ILE A 6 -71.49 69.10 24.95
CA ILE A 6 -71.02 68.10 24.00
C ILE A 6 -71.28 68.69 22.61
N HIS A 7 -70.23 69.13 21.91
CA HIS A 7 -70.33 69.33 20.47
C HIS A 7 -70.39 67.94 19.83
N ALA A 8 -71.60 67.52 19.46
CA ALA A 8 -71.78 66.47 18.48
C ALA A 8 -71.10 66.96 17.19
N ASN A 9 -70.02 66.29 16.79
CA ASN A 9 -69.36 66.58 15.53
C ASN A 9 -70.30 66.08 14.42
N SER A 10 -71.20 66.95 13.97
CA SER A 10 -72.05 66.77 12.79
C SER A 10 -71.21 66.96 11.53
N GLY A 11 -70.17 66.14 11.36
CA GLY A 11 -69.61 65.92 10.04
C GLY A 11 -70.68 65.22 9.20
N THR A 12 -71.10 65.84 8.10
CA THR A 12 -71.83 65.16 7.03
C THR A 12 -71.17 63.79 6.79
N PRO A 13 -71.94 62.68 6.62
CA PRO A 13 -71.36 61.40 6.22
C PRO A 13 -70.47 61.65 5.01
N GLN A 14 -69.17 61.42 5.16
CA GLN A 14 -68.24 61.59 4.06
C GLN A 14 -68.71 60.64 2.95
N ALA A 15 -68.98 61.19 1.76
CA ALA A 15 -69.46 60.38 0.64
C ALA A 15 -68.46 59.23 0.40
N ALA A 16 -68.97 58.01 0.22
CA ALA A 16 -68.12 56.87 -0.06
C ALA A 16 -67.31 57.15 -1.34
N VAL A 17 -66.04 56.79 -1.32
CA VAL A 17 -65.11 56.88 -2.45
C VAL A 17 -64.64 55.48 -2.84
N VAL A 18 -63.97 55.34 -3.99
CA VAL A 18 -63.33 54.06 -4.34
C VAL A 18 -62.27 53.70 -3.29
N PRO A 19 -62.01 52.40 -3.04
CA PRO A 19 -60.98 51.98 -2.11
C PRO A 19 -59.60 52.54 -2.48
N THR A 20 -58.72 52.71 -1.49
CA THR A 20 -57.30 52.98 -1.76
C THR A 20 -56.49 51.76 -1.37
N ILE A 21 -55.60 51.32 -2.27
CA ILE A 21 -54.78 50.14 -2.08
C ILE A 21 -53.34 50.42 -2.50
N GLU A 22 -52.43 49.55 -2.10
CA GLU A 22 -51.05 49.50 -2.58
C GLU A 22 -50.64 48.06 -2.93
N ILE A 23 -49.71 47.93 -3.88
CA ILE A 23 -48.95 46.68 -4.05
C ILE A 23 -47.80 46.74 -3.05
N VAL A 24 -47.83 45.85 -2.05
CA VAL A 24 -46.84 45.79 -0.97
C VAL A 24 -45.55 45.16 -1.48
N SER A 25 -45.66 44.04 -2.21
CA SER A 25 -44.49 43.35 -2.75
C SER A 25 -44.83 42.42 -3.92
N ILE A 26 -43.81 42.19 -4.77
CA ILE A 26 -43.76 41.13 -5.77
C ILE A 26 -42.53 40.29 -5.43
N THR A 27 -42.74 39.02 -5.11
CA THR A 27 -41.71 38.09 -4.62
C THR A 27 -41.81 36.75 -5.35
N ASN A 28 -40.85 35.84 -5.14
CA ASN A 28 -40.82 34.51 -5.78
C ASN A 28 -41.05 34.56 -7.31
N ILE A 29 -40.42 35.52 -7.98
CA ILE A 29 -40.53 35.64 -9.44
C ILE A 29 -39.83 34.43 -10.07
N THR A 30 -40.61 33.56 -10.71
CA THR A 30 -40.14 32.39 -11.45
C THR A 30 -40.17 32.65 -12.96
N SER A 31 -39.76 31.66 -13.75
CA SER A 31 -39.86 31.71 -15.21
C SER A 31 -41.30 31.78 -15.74
N ASN A 32 -42.31 31.52 -14.91
CA ASN A 32 -43.72 31.48 -15.32
C ASN A 32 -44.64 32.13 -14.30
N GLY A 33 -44.12 32.93 -13.37
CA GLY A 33 -44.89 33.28 -12.20
C GLY A 33 -44.28 34.29 -11.25
N ALA A 34 -45.08 34.67 -10.26
CA ALA A 34 -44.69 35.48 -9.10
C ALA A 34 -45.73 35.35 -7.99
N THR A 35 -45.33 35.67 -6.76
CA THR A 35 -46.22 35.90 -5.62
C THR A 35 -46.40 37.41 -5.43
N VAL A 36 -47.64 37.90 -5.49
CA VAL A 36 -47.98 39.32 -5.33
C VAL A 36 -48.76 39.51 -4.03
N LEU A 37 -48.35 40.50 -3.22
CA LEU A 37 -49.06 40.94 -2.01
C LEU A 37 -49.54 42.38 -2.20
N ALA A 38 -50.82 42.62 -1.95
CA ALA A 38 -51.42 43.95 -1.93
C ALA A 38 -52.13 44.20 -0.58
N ARG A 39 -52.31 45.47 -0.24
CA ARG A 39 -52.95 45.90 1.01
C ARG A 39 -54.00 46.97 0.74
N VAL A 40 -55.12 46.87 1.45
CA VAL A 40 -56.12 47.95 1.50
C VAL A 40 -55.67 48.99 2.52
N LEU A 41 -55.50 50.23 2.06
CA LEU A 41 -55.18 51.39 2.90
C LEU A 41 -56.45 52.04 3.45
N SER A 42 -57.52 52.04 2.66
CA SER A 42 -58.87 52.47 3.06
C SER A 42 -59.91 51.77 2.19
N ASP A 43 -61.04 51.39 2.80
CA ASP A 43 -62.22 50.86 2.09
C ASP A 43 -63.04 51.96 1.39
N GLY A 44 -62.66 53.22 1.60
CA GLY A 44 -63.37 54.38 1.05
C GLY A 44 -64.74 54.61 1.70
N GLY A 45 -65.01 54.03 2.87
CA GLY A 45 -66.27 54.16 3.59
C GLY A 45 -67.40 53.25 3.11
N SER A 46 -67.11 52.21 2.32
CA SER A 46 -68.08 51.19 1.88
C SER A 46 -67.43 49.80 1.77
N THR A 47 -68.20 48.75 2.04
CA THR A 47 -67.71 47.36 2.04
C THR A 47 -67.14 46.96 0.68
N ILE A 48 -65.90 46.45 0.68
CA ILE A 48 -65.26 45.85 -0.49
C ILE A 48 -65.84 44.44 -0.69
N TYR A 49 -66.28 44.12 -1.91
CA TYR A 49 -66.87 42.81 -2.25
C TYR A 49 -66.04 42.02 -3.26
N ASP A 50 -64.95 42.57 -3.79
CA ASP A 50 -64.15 41.92 -4.82
C ASP A 50 -62.69 42.40 -4.81
N TYR A 51 -61.77 41.45 -4.94
CA TYR A 51 -60.32 41.67 -4.93
C TYR A 51 -59.69 40.92 -6.10
N ARG A 52 -58.91 41.63 -6.94
CA ARG A 52 -58.34 41.05 -8.15
C ARG A 52 -56.88 41.39 -8.35
N PHE A 53 -56.19 40.49 -9.04
CA PHE A 53 -54.92 40.74 -9.70
C PHE A 53 -55.06 40.46 -11.20
N TYR A 54 -54.71 41.45 -12.02
CA TYR A 54 -54.72 41.35 -13.47
C TYR A 54 -53.30 41.46 -14.00
N PHE A 55 -52.87 40.48 -14.78
CA PHE A 55 -51.56 40.39 -15.39
C PHE A 55 -51.69 40.51 -16.91
N TYR A 56 -51.10 41.57 -17.47
CA TYR A 56 -51.16 41.84 -18.91
C TYR A 56 -49.77 42.01 -19.51
N ALA A 57 -49.55 41.38 -20.66
CA ALA A 57 -48.41 41.64 -21.51
C ALA A 57 -48.85 41.57 -22.98
N ALA A 58 -48.25 42.40 -23.83
CA ALA A 58 -48.55 42.38 -25.26
C ALA A 58 -48.28 40.99 -25.86
N MET A 59 -49.20 40.51 -26.70
CA MET A 59 -49.12 39.20 -27.37
C MET A 59 -49.11 37.98 -26.43
N GLN A 60 -49.47 38.14 -25.16
CA GLN A 60 -49.69 37.04 -24.22
C GLN A 60 -51.15 36.99 -23.77
N PRO A 61 -51.69 35.81 -23.42
CA PRO A 61 -52.97 35.72 -22.73
C PRO A 61 -52.91 36.49 -21.41
N ALA A 62 -53.89 37.37 -21.17
CA ALA A 62 -54.04 38.02 -19.88
C ALA A 62 -54.46 37.01 -18.83
N VAL A 63 -53.94 37.15 -17.61
CA VAL A 63 -54.33 36.32 -16.46
C VAL A 63 -55.06 37.20 -15.46
N ASP A 64 -56.30 36.85 -15.15
CA ASP A 64 -57.14 37.53 -14.15
C ASP A 64 -57.38 36.59 -12.98
N VAL A 65 -57.07 37.04 -11.77
CA VAL A 65 -57.11 36.22 -10.55
C VAL A 65 -57.94 36.94 -9.49
N HIS A 66 -59.11 36.38 -9.19
CA HIS A 66 -59.90 36.79 -8.04
C HIS A 66 -59.40 36.11 -6.77
N VAL A 67 -59.30 36.86 -5.67
CA VAL A 67 -58.82 36.36 -4.38
C VAL A 67 -59.74 36.79 -3.25
N SER A 68 -59.65 36.11 -2.12
CA SER A 68 -60.28 36.56 -0.88
C SER A 68 -59.30 37.41 -0.06
N PRO A 69 -59.79 38.39 0.70
CA PRO A 69 -58.94 39.16 1.60
C PRO A 69 -58.48 38.30 2.77
N ASN A 70 -57.28 38.59 3.25
CA ASN A 70 -56.75 38.06 4.49
C ASN A 70 -57.32 38.84 5.69
N PRO A 71 -57.37 38.24 6.90
CA PRO A 71 -57.89 38.91 8.10
C PRO A 71 -57.13 40.19 8.51
N ASP A 72 -55.92 40.39 8.01
CA ASP A 72 -55.04 41.52 8.31
C ASP A 72 -55.19 42.71 7.34
N GLY A 73 -56.18 42.66 6.44
CA GLY A 73 -56.44 43.70 5.45
C GLY A 73 -55.55 43.62 4.19
N THR A 74 -54.79 42.53 4.03
CA THR A 74 -54.04 42.24 2.79
C THR A 74 -54.80 41.28 1.89
N PHE A 75 -54.34 41.13 0.65
CA PHE A 75 -54.76 40.05 -0.25
C PHE A 75 -53.57 39.70 -1.15
N ASN A 76 -53.43 38.43 -1.51
CA ASN A 76 -52.29 37.96 -2.29
C ASN A 76 -52.69 36.92 -3.33
N CYS A 77 -51.86 36.77 -4.36
CA CYS A 77 -51.96 35.66 -5.31
C CYS A 77 -50.57 35.08 -5.60
N THR A 78 -50.54 33.81 -6.02
CA THR A 78 -49.37 33.19 -6.65
C THR A 78 -49.80 32.66 -8.00
N VAL A 79 -49.16 33.12 -9.07
CA VAL A 79 -49.43 32.72 -10.46
C VAL A 79 -48.25 31.91 -10.98
N SER A 80 -48.51 30.86 -11.79
CA SER A 80 -47.48 29.96 -12.35
C SER A 80 -47.73 29.61 -13.83
N THR A 81 -48.52 30.44 -14.53
CA THR A 81 -48.97 30.24 -15.91
C THR A 81 -48.55 31.35 -16.87
N LEU A 82 -47.71 32.28 -16.41
CA LEU A 82 -47.21 33.39 -17.23
C LEU A 82 -46.14 32.91 -18.21
N ALA A 83 -45.95 33.64 -19.31
CA ALA A 83 -44.90 33.36 -20.28
C ALA A 83 -43.52 33.73 -19.70
N THR A 84 -42.49 32.97 -20.10
CA THR A 84 -41.09 33.16 -19.72
C THR A 84 -40.47 34.42 -20.31
N ASN A 85 -39.65 35.10 -19.51
CA ASN A 85 -38.87 36.28 -19.91
C ASN A 85 -39.75 37.40 -20.52
N VAL A 86 -40.94 37.60 -19.95
CA VAL A 86 -41.91 38.61 -20.40
C VAL A 86 -42.13 39.62 -19.28
N GLN A 87 -42.11 40.90 -19.63
CA GLN A 87 -42.52 41.97 -18.72
C GLN A 87 -44.05 42.07 -18.69
N TYR A 88 -44.62 41.90 -17.50
CA TYR A 88 -46.03 42.02 -17.23
C TYR A 88 -46.34 43.36 -16.57
N TYR A 89 -47.39 44.01 -17.06
CA TYR A 89 -48.12 45.05 -16.35
C TYR A 89 -49.10 44.38 -15.39
N LEU A 90 -48.86 44.54 -14.09
CA LEU A 90 -49.67 44.01 -13.01
C LEU A 90 -50.55 45.11 -12.44
N THR A 91 -51.85 44.84 -12.33
CA THR A 91 -52.79 45.68 -11.60
C THR A 91 -53.41 44.88 -10.45
N ALA A 92 -53.33 45.41 -9.24
CA ALA A 92 -54.15 44.96 -8.12
C ALA A 92 -55.38 45.87 -8.04
N SER A 93 -56.54 45.33 -7.67
CA SER A 93 -57.74 46.14 -7.44
C SER A 93 -58.61 45.60 -6.31
N ALA A 94 -59.34 46.52 -5.67
CA ALA A 94 -60.37 46.24 -4.70
C ALA A 94 -61.62 47.07 -5.04
N THR A 95 -62.79 46.44 -5.05
CA THR A 95 -64.04 47.06 -5.52
C THR A 95 -65.07 47.16 -4.41
N ASN A 96 -65.57 48.37 -4.18
CA ASN A 96 -66.73 48.63 -3.30
C ASN A 96 -67.94 49.11 -4.13
N SER A 97 -69.01 49.56 -3.46
CA SER A 97 -70.23 50.02 -4.11
C SER A 97 -70.04 51.25 -5.04
N VAL A 98 -68.94 51.98 -4.90
CA VAL A 98 -68.62 53.18 -5.71
C VAL A 98 -67.80 52.82 -6.94
N GLY A 99 -66.89 51.85 -6.83
CA GLY A 99 -66.06 51.38 -7.94
C GLY A 99 -64.77 50.71 -7.48
N SER A 100 -63.86 50.50 -8.42
CA SER A 100 -62.58 49.82 -8.17
C SER A 100 -61.46 50.82 -7.90
N GLY A 101 -60.84 50.71 -6.74
CA GLY A 101 -59.53 51.29 -6.46
C GLY A 101 -58.43 50.36 -6.92
N GLY A 102 -57.33 50.88 -7.45
CA GLY A 102 -56.25 50.04 -7.97
C GLY A 102 -54.85 50.62 -7.78
N ALA A 103 -53.88 49.72 -7.76
CA ALA A 103 -52.45 50.02 -7.82
C ALA A 103 -51.83 49.21 -8.96
N SER A 104 -50.75 49.69 -9.57
CA SER A 104 -50.12 48.98 -10.69
C SER A 104 -48.61 49.05 -10.62
N GLN A 105 -47.97 47.98 -11.09
CA GLN A 105 -46.52 47.85 -11.13
C GLN A 105 -46.11 46.97 -12.31
N TYR A 106 -44.86 47.09 -12.75
CA TYR A 106 -44.28 46.17 -13.73
C TYR A 106 -43.38 45.16 -13.03
N PHE A 107 -43.40 43.92 -13.49
CA PHE A 107 -42.36 42.94 -13.18
C PHE A 107 -42.07 42.09 -14.41
N THR A 108 -40.90 41.46 -14.46
CA THR A 108 -40.50 40.59 -15.56
C THR A 108 -40.36 39.17 -15.03
N THR A 109 -41.04 38.21 -15.66
CA THR A 109 -40.84 36.78 -15.35
C THR A 109 -39.41 36.36 -15.68
N GLY A 110 -38.88 35.38 -14.94
CA GLY A 110 -37.52 34.89 -15.15
C GLY A 110 -37.32 34.16 -16.47
N THR A 111 -36.07 33.80 -16.77
CA THR A 111 -35.74 32.86 -17.86
C THR A 111 -36.08 31.43 -17.47
N SER A 112 -36.49 30.60 -18.43
CA SER A 112 -36.68 29.16 -18.21
C SER A 112 -35.39 28.51 -17.72
N VAL A 113 -35.48 27.71 -16.65
CA VAL A 113 -34.36 26.91 -16.17
C VAL A 113 -34.41 25.52 -16.81
N SER A 114 -33.28 25.08 -17.33
CA SER A 114 -33.04 23.73 -17.86
C SER A 114 -31.99 23.03 -17.02
N VAL A 115 -31.93 21.70 -17.08
CA VAL A 115 -30.87 20.95 -16.37
C VAL A 115 -29.47 21.37 -16.89
N PRO A 116 -28.41 21.27 -16.05
CA PRO A 116 -27.08 21.71 -16.45
C PRO A 116 -26.53 20.97 -17.67
N THR A 117 -25.69 21.61 -18.47
CA THR A 117 -24.92 20.95 -19.54
C THR A 117 -23.50 20.69 -19.07
N ILE A 118 -23.07 19.42 -19.09
CA ILE A 118 -21.83 18.96 -18.45
C ILE A 118 -21.08 17.92 -19.29
N ARG A 119 -19.78 17.71 -19.05
CA ARG A 119 -18.99 16.67 -19.71
C ARG A 119 -17.77 16.24 -18.90
N ILE A 120 -17.42 14.96 -19.05
CA ILE A 120 -16.09 14.46 -18.69
C ILE A 120 -15.09 14.83 -19.81
N ASN A 121 -14.02 15.52 -19.44
CA ASN A 121 -12.92 15.87 -20.34
C ASN A 121 -11.89 14.75 -20.46
N SER A 122 -11.53 14.11 -19.35
CA SER A 122 -10.61 12.98 -19.32
C SER A 122 -10.71 12.17 -18.03
N ILE A 123 -10.22 10.92 -18.09
CA ILE A 123 -10.01 10.04 -16.94
C ILE A 123 -8.52 9.72 -16.90
N GLY A 124 -7.87 9.95 -15.75
CA GLY A 124 -6.43 9.85 -15.57
C GLY A 124 -6.04 9.32 -14.20
N ASP A 125 -4.74 9.30 -13.91
CA ASP A 125 -4.15 8.88 -12.64
C ASP A 125 -4.73 7.55 -12.10
N ILE A 126 -4.97 6.62 -13.03
CA ILE A 126 -5.60 5.34 -12.74
C ILE A 126 -4.58 4.44 -12.05
N THR A 127 -4.90 4.04 -10.83
CA THR A 127 -4.16 3.04 -10.06
C THR A 127 -5.03 1.80 -9.85
N GLY A 128 -4.55 0.84 -9.06
CA GLY A 128 -5.38 -0.28 -8.63
C GLY A 128 -6.52 0.11 -7.69
N ILE A 129 -6.44 1.27 -7.03
CA ILE A 129 -7.36 1.66 -5.95
C ILE A 129 -7.93 3.08 -6.10
N SER A 130 -7.54 3.82 -7.14
CA SER A 130 -7.96 5.20 -7.36
C SER A 130 -7.97 5.57 -8.84
N ALA A 131 -8.64 6.66 -9.17
CA ALA A 131 -8.57 7.35 -10.46
C ALA A 131 -8.94 8.83 -10.29
N SER A 132 -8.53 9.69 -11.22
CA SER A 132 -8.95 11.08 -11.30
C SER A 132 -9.84 11.30 -12.53
N VAL A 133 -10.88 12.13 -12.39
CA VAL A 133 -11.79 12.49 -13.48
C VAL A 133 -11.83 14.00 -13.64
N ALA A 134 -11.38 14.50 -14.78
CA ALA A 134 -11.49 15.91 -15.14
C ALA A 134 -12.87 16.17 -15.74
N CYS A 135 -13.65 17.01 -15.07
CA CYS A 135 -15.05 17.32 -15.37
C CYS A 135 -15.20 18.79 -15.78
N GLU A 136 -16.31 19.11 -16.46
CA GLU A 136 -16.60 20.48 -16.89
C GLU A 136 -18.10 20.76 -16.93
N ILE A 137 -18.50 21.82 -16.22
CA ILE A 137 -19.82 22.41 -16.33
C ILE A 137 -19.78 23.46 -17.44
N LEU A 138 -20.43 23.17 -18.57
CA LEU A 138 -20.51 24.04 -19.74
C LEU A 138 -21.59 25.13 -19.56
N SER A 139 -22.69 24.79 -18.89
CA SER A 139 -23.79 25.73 -18.62
C SER A 139 -24.61 25.27 -17.41
N LYS A 140 -25.08 26.23 -16.59
CA LYS A 140 -26.01 25.97 -15.49
C LYS A 140 -27.47 25.88 -15.93
N GLY A 141 -27.74 26.04 -17.23
CA GLY A 141 -29.10 26.02 -17.78
C GLY A 141 -30.00 27.15 -17.27
N GLY A 142 -29.43 28.28 -16.83
CA GLY A 142 -30.17 29.43 -16.29
C GLY A 142 -30.49 29.34 -14.79
N GLY A 143 -30.16 28.22 -14.13
CA GLY A 143 -30.37 28.01 -12.70
C GLY A 143 -29.11 28.06 -11.85
N THR A 144 -29.24 27.71 -10.57
CA THR A 144 -28.11 27.63 -9.63
C THR A 144 -27.73 26.16 -9.39
N ILE A 145 -26.46 25.83 -9.58
CA ILE A 145 -25.96 24.47 -9.26
C ILE A 145 -26.00 24.27 -7.74
N THR A 146 -26.78 23.31 -7.27
CA THR A 146 -26.87 22.94 -5.84
C THR A 146 -25.89 21.85 -5.47
N VAL A 147 -25.52 20.99 -6.41
CA VAL A 147 -24.48 19.96 -6.25
C VAL A 147 -23.90 19.53 -7.59
N SER A 148 -22.59 19.29 -7.62
CA SER A 148 -21.86 18.62 -8.70
C SER A 148 -21.02 17.46 -8.18
N GLY A 149 -20.60 16.58 -9.08
CA GLY A 149 -19.61 15.54 -8.79
C GLY A 149 -19.58 14.47 -9.88
N ILE A 150 -19.04 13.31 -9.54
CA ILE A 150 -19.08 12.12 -10.39
C ILE A 150 -19.81 10.99 -9.67
N CYS A 151 -20.42 10.09 -10.43
CA CYS A 151 -20.99 8.84 -9.94
C CYS A 151 -20.47 7.67 -10.76
N TRP A 152 -20.26 6.51 -10.13
CA TRP A 152 -19.66 5.34 -10.77
C TRP A 152 -20.20 4.02 -10.25
N ASN A 153 -20.07 2.99 -11.09
CA ASN A 153 -20.36 1.59 -10.77
C ASN A 153 -19.56 0.66 -11.71
N THR A 154 -19.78 -0.66 -11.59
CA THR A 154 -19.15 -1.69 -12.44
C THR A 154 -20.15 -2.30 -13.45
N THR A 155 -21.36 -1.74 -13.56
CA THR A 155 -22.47 -2.32 -14.35
C THR A 155 -22.87 -1.51 -15.58
N GLY A 156 -22.26 -0.34 -15.81
CA GLY A 156 -22.37 0.39 -17.08
C GLY A 156 -23.09 1.73 -17.01
N SER A 157 -24.12 1.86 -16.17
CA SER A 157 -24.96 3.06 -16.12
C SER A 157 -25.06 3.61 -14.69
N PRO A 158 -24.02 4.28 -14.18
CA PRO A 158 -24.08 4.86 -12.85
C PRO A 158 -25.07 6.01 -12.78
N THR A 159 -25.65 6.16 -11.59
CA THR A 159 -26.50 7.29 -11.19
C THR A 159 -26.06 7.78 -9.81
N THR A 160 -26.63 8.88 -9.33
CA THR A 160 -26.35 9.40 -7.98
C THR A 160 -26.82 8.48 -6.84
N ALA A 161 -27.48 7.34 -7.13
CA ALA A 161 -27.77 6.28 -6.17
C ALA A 161 -26.60 5.29 -5.97
N ASN A 162 -25.60 5.31 -6.85
CA ASN A 162 -24.38 4.50 -6.73
C ASN A 162 -23.28 5.23 -5.94
N SER A 163 -22.05 4.71 -5.99
CA SER A 163 -20.88 5.41 -5.47
C SER A 163 -20.72 6.76 -6.18
N LYS A 164 -20.45 7.81 -5.40
CA LYS A 164 -20.35 9.18 -5.92
C LYS A 164 -19.44 10.05 -5.06
N THR A 165 -18.97 11.14 -5.65
CA THR A 165 -18.40 12.28 -4.94
C THR A 165 -19.43 13.41 -4.84
N THR A 166 -19.17 14.36 -3.95
CA THR A 166 -19.88 15.64 -3.86
C THR A 166 -18.83 16.74 -3.90
N ASN A 167 -18.66 17.37 -5.05
CA ASN A 167 -17.74 18.50 -5.22
C ASN A 167 -18.38 19.85 -4.81
N GLY A 168 -19.64 19.82 -4.36
CA GLY A 168 -20.36 20.96 -3.82
C GLY A 168 -20.96 21.86 -4.91
N ILE A 169 -21.10 23.14 -4.60
CA ILE A 169 -21.54 24.15 -5.56
C ILE A 169 -20.35 24.47 -6.46
N THR A 170 -20.50 24.23 -7.76
CA THR A 170 -19.47 24.54 -8.75
C THR A 170 -20.03 25.54 -9.75
N GLU A 171 -19.25 26.58 -10.02
CA GLU A 171 -19.52 27.53 -11.08
C GLU A 171 -19.29 26.89 -12.46
N VAL A 172 -19.62 27.60 -13.53
CA VAL A 172 -19.24 27.18 -14.88
C VAL A 172 -17.70 27.07 -14.95
N GLY A 173 -17.19 25.99 -15.53
CA GLY A 173 -15.76 25.73 -15.61
C GLY A 173 -15.39 24.28 -15.29
N THR A 174 -14.09 24.05 -15.10
CA THR A 174 -13.52 22.72 -14.90
C THR A 174 -13.28 22.41 -13.43
N PHE A 175 -13.38 21.15 -13.07
CA PHE A 175 -12.98 20.64 -11.76
C PHE A 175 -12.46 19.20 -11.87
N ILE A 176 -11.68 18.78 -10.88
CA ILE A 176 -11.20 17.39 -10.80
C ILE A 176 -11.92 16.70 -9.64
N SER A 177 -12.40 15.49 -9.90
CA SER A 177 -12.98 14.63 -8.88
C SER A 177 -12.17 13.35 -8.74
N ALA A 178 -11.77 13.02 -7.51
CA ALA A 178 -10.97 11.84 -7.21
C ALA A 178 -11.87 10.66 -6.81
N MET A 179 -11.66 9.52 -7.45
CA MET A 179 -12.21 8.23 -7.07
C MET A 179 -11.18 7.52 -6.19
N THR A 180 -11.59 7.05 -5.00
CA THR A 180 -10.75 6.30 -4.07
C THR A 180 -11.47 5.05 -3.59
N GLY A 181 -10.73 4.08 -3.04
CA GLY A 181 -11.31 2.83 -2.54
C GLY A 181 -11.82 1.91 -3.65
N LEU A 182 -11.25 2.01 -4.85
CA LEU A 182 -11.57 1.14 -5.97
C LEU A 182 -10.96 -0.26 -5.77
N GLN A 183 -11.53 -1.24 -6.46
CA GLN A 183 -10.97 -2.59 -6.53
C GLN A 183 -10.02 -2.69 -7.73
N ALA A 184 -8.89 -3.37 -7.54
CA ALA A 184 -7.87 -3.54 -8.57
C ALA A 184 -8.31 -4.53 -9.66
N GLY A 185 -7.89 -4.29 -10.91
CA GLY A 185 -8.23 -5.13 -12.06
C GLY A 185 -9.72 -5.11 -12.45
N VAL A 186 -10.46 -4.08 -12.04
CA VAL A 186 -11.91 -3.96 -12.27
C VAL A 186 -12.22 -2.81 -13.23
N THR A 187 -13.14 -3.06 -14.17
CA THR A 187 -13.68 -2.01 -15.04
C THR A 187 -14.75 -1.20 -14.33
N TYR A 188 -14.57 0.12 -14.30
CA TYR A 188 -15.52 1.09 -13.76
C TYR A 188 -16.10 1.94 -14.89
N TYR A 189 -17.38 2.26 -14.73
CA TYR A 189 -18.12 3.20 -15.56
C TYR A 189 -18.44 4.43 -14.71
N VAL A 190 -18.20 5.61 -15.26
CA VAL A 190 -18.32 6.89 -14.55
C VAL A 190 -19.11 7.91 -15.37
N LYS A 191 -19.90 8.71 -14.69
CA LYS A 191 -20.59 9.89 -15.25
C LYS A 191 -20.38 11.08 -14.32
N GLU A 192 -20.14 12.25 -14.90
CA GLU A 192 -20.34 13.51 -14.17
C GLU A 192 -21.85 13.71 -13.94
N TYR A 193 -22.21 14.33 -12.82
CA TYR A 193 -23.56 14.80 -12.56
C TYR A 193 -23.54 16.22 -12.00
N ALA A 194 -24.58 16.99 -12.32
CA ALA A 194 -24.83 18.30 -11.73
C ALA A 194 -26.32 18.51 -11.56
N THR A 195 -26.73 19.15 -10.46
CA THR A 195 -28.13 19.39 -10.11
C THR A 195 -28.39 20.88 -9.96
N ASN A 196 -29.50 21.35 -10.52
CA ASN A 196 -30.10 22.65 -10.25
C ASN A 196 -31.60 22.48 -9.96
N GLU A 197 -32.36 23.57 -9.88
CA GLU A 197 -33.80 23.57 -9.62
C GLU A 197 -34.64 22.89 -10.73
N ALA A 198 -34.11 22.73 -11.95
CA ALA A 198 -34.76 21.96 -13.01
C ALA A 198 -34.48 20.45 -12.94
N GLY A 199 -33.50 20.02 -12.13
CA GLY A 199 -33.17 18.61 -11.91
C GLY A 199 -31.69 18.29 -12.07
N THR A 200 -31.38 16.99 -12.17
CA THR A 200 -30.01 16.46 -12.33
C THR A 200 -29.74 16.09 -13.79
N SER A 201 -28.63 16.59 -14.34
CA SER A 201 -28.09 16.10 -15.61
C SER A 201 -26.91 15.15 -15.37
N TYR A 202 -26.62 14.34 -16.38
CA TYR A 202 -25.50 13.41 -16.40
C TYR A 202 -24.73 13.54 -17.70
N SER A 203 -23.40 13.43 -17.65
CA SER A 203 -22.58 13.36 -18.86
C SER A 203 -22.79 12.05 -19.63
N ASN A 204 -22.19 11.96 -20.82
CA ASN A 204 -21.92 10.66 -21.45
C ASN A 204 -21.10 9.78 -20.50
N VAL A 205 -21.30 8.45 -20.60
CA VAL A 205 -20.56 7.48 -19.80
C VAL A 205 -19.10 7.41 -20.26
N GLY A 206 -18.18 7.59 -19.32
CA GLY A 206 -16.78 7.20 -19.47
C GLY A 206 -16.55 5.82 -18.85
N SER A 207 -15.52 5.11 -19.30
CA SER A 207 -15.11 3.83 -18.70
C SER A 207 -13.60 3.71 -18.65
N PHE A 208 -13.10 3.04 -17.61
CA PHE A 208 -11.70 2.71 -17.45
C PHE A 208 -11.56 1.42 -16.65
N ALA A 209 -10.39 0.78 -16.71
CA ALA A 209 -10.04 -0.35 -15.87
C ALA A 209 -8.94 0.06 -14.89
N THR A 210 -9.12 -0.24 -13.60
CA THR A 210 -8.05 -0.09 -12.61
C THR A 210 -6.90 -1.05 -12.93
N THR A 211 -5.68 -0.65 -12.60
CA THR A 211 -4.53 -1.53 -12.82
C THR A 211 -4.57 -2.74 -11.89
N ASN A 212 -3.88 -3.82 -12.27
CA ASN A 212 -3.68 -4.94 -11.36
C ASN A 212 -2.81 -4.49 -10.19
N ARG A 213 -3.16 -4.91 -8.97
CA ARG A 213 -2.41 -4.61 -7.74
C ARG A 213 -2.22 -5.90 -6.97
N VAL A 214 -1.10 -6.57 -7.19
CA VAL A 214 -0.82 -7.91 -6.67
C VAL A 214 0.08 -7.79 -5.45
N LEU A 215 -0.36 -8.27 -4.29
CA LEU A 215 0.47 -8.37 -3.09
C LEU A 215 1.57 -9.42 -3.31
N ILE A 216 2.83 -9.01 -3.27
CA ILE A 216 3.96 -9.92 -3.51
C ILE A 216 4.78 -10.22 -2.25
N LEU A 217 4.78 -9.33 -1.26
CA LEU A 217 5.46 -9.52 0.01
C LEU A 217 4.72 -8.79 1.13
N GLN A 218 4.62 -9.43 2.29
CA GLN A 218 4.10 -8.85 3.53
C GLN A 218 4.98 -9.30 4.70
N PHE A 219 5.35 -8.37 5.57
CA PHE A 219 6.09 -8.64 6.80
C PHE A 219 5.84 -7.52 7.82
N ASP A 220 6.17 -7.79 9.08
CA ASP A 220 6.07 -6.80 10.14
C ASP A 220 7.44 -6.17 10.44
N THR A 221 7.46 -4.89 10.79
CA THR A 221 8.63 -4.18 11.29
C THR A 221 8.31 -3.43 12.58
N ASN A 222 9.29 -3.31 13.47
CA ASN A 222 9.26 -2.41 14.62
C ASN A 222 10.39 -1.35 14.54
N CYS A 223 10.74 -0.92 13.32
CA CYS A 223 11.76 0.09 13.08
C CYS A 223 11.52 1.34 13.95
N PRO A 224 12.47 1.70 14.84
CA PRO A 224 12.25 2.78 15.80
C PRO A 224 12.31 4.16 15.11
N PRO A 225 11.73 5.21 15.72
CA PRO A 225 11.72 6.56 15.15
C PRO A 225 13.12 7.19 15.01
N SER A 226 14.13 6.65 15.71
CA SER A 226 15.53 7.07 15.64
C SER A 226 16.31 6.45 14.45
N LYS A 227 15.65 5.62 13.64
CA LYS A 227 16.25 4.91 12.50
C LYS A 227 15.38 5.11 11.27
N THR A 228 16.03 5.07 10.11
CA THR A 228 15.35 5.13 8.82
C THR A 228 15.05 3.72 8.35
N PHE A 229 13.78 3.46 8.06
CA PHE A 229 13.34 2.29 7.32
C PHE A 229 13.64 2.49 5.84
N ASN A 230 14.59 1.71 5.32
CA ASN A 230 15.12 1.86 3.97
C ASN A 230 15.49 0.53 3.29
N PRO A 231 14.56 -0.44 3.19
CA PRO A 231 14.79 -1.62 2.36
C PRO A 231 14.89 -1.24 0.88
N TRP A 232 15.59 -2.08 0.11
CA TRP A 232 15.67 -1.93 -1.33
C TRP A 232 15.78 -3.29 -2.04
N PHE A 233 15.44 -3.30 -3.32
CA PHE A 233 15.58 -4.45 -4.21
C PHE A 233 15.91 -4.01 -5.64
N ASP A 234 16.45 -4.92 -6.45
CA ASP A 234 16.55 -4.78 -7.90
C ASP A 234 15.48 -5.63 -8.57
N SER A 235 14.90 -5.13 -9.65
CA SER A 235 13.93 -5.87 -10.48
C SER A 235 14.27 -5.76 -11.95
N VAL A 236 13.89 -6.77 -12.73
CA VAL A 236 14.03 -6.77 -14.20
C VAL A 236 12.73 -6.43 -14.92
N ALA A 237 11.60 -6.48 -14.20
CA ALA A 237 10.29 -6.12 -14.69
C ALA A 237 9.35 -5.75 -13.53
N GLY A 238 8.25 -5.09 -13.87
CA GLY A 238 7.21 -4.67 -12.92
C GLY A 238 7.39 -3.24 -12.41
N THR A 239 6.28 -2.63 -12.00
CA THR A 239 6.25 -1.39 -11.21
C THR A 239 5.72 -1.71 -9.82
N TYR A 240 6.28 -1.07 -8.80
CA TYR A 240 6.11 -1.49 -7.41
C TYR A 240 5.66 -0.35 -6.50
N GLU A 241 4.87 -0.71 -5.49
CA GLU A 241 4.30 0.18 -4.49
C GLU A 241 4.39 -0.45 -3.11
N TRP A 242 4.81 0.33 -2.12
CA TRP A 242 4.90 -0.07 -0.72
C TRP A 242 3.78 0.59 0.09
N GLU A 243 3.01 -0.19 0.84
CA GLU A 243 2.20 0.31 1.96
C GLU A 243 2.99 0.08 3.26
N LEU A 244 3.32 1.15 3.99
CA LEU A 244 4.24 1.08 5.13
C LEU A 244 3.58 0.74 6.47
N GLY A 245 2.26 0.53 6.48
CA GLY A 245 1.50 0.15 7.68
C GLY A 245 1.08 1.33 8.58
N ASP A 246 1.45 2.56 8.24
CA ASP A 246 1.05 3.80 8.93
C ASP A 246 0.21 4.74 8.04
N GLY A 247 -0.29 4.24 6.90
CA GLY A 247 -1.00 5.02 5.89
C GLY A 247 -0.11 5.61 4.80
N THR A 248 1.23 5.57 4.97
CA THR A 248 2.17 6.04 3.97
C THR A 248 2.28 5.04 2.82
N ILE A 249 2.25 5.56 1.58
CA ILE A 249 2.48 4.80 0.35
C ILE A 249 3.72 5.34 -0.35
N VAL A 250 4.64 4.44 -0.75
CA VAL A 250 5.88 4.81 -1.46
C VAL A 250 5.96 4.02 -2.77
N GLN A 251 6.21 4.71 -3.89
CA GLN A 251 6.39 4.07 -5.19
C GLN A 251 7.87 3.77 -5.45
N GLY A 252 8.15 2.62 -6.07
CA GLY A 252 9.49 2.26 -6.53
C GLY A 252 10.11 1.05 -5.84
N VAL A 253 11.40 0.85 -6.11
CA VAL A 253 12.17 -0.34 -5.68
C VAL A 253 12.97 -0.11 -4.39
N SER A 254 12.88 1.08 -3.82
CA SER A 254 13.50 1.46 -2.56
C SER A 254 12.56 2.33 -1.74
N VAL A 255 12.72 2.29 -0.43
CA VAL A 255 11.98 3.11 0.53
C VAL A 255 12.97 3.96 1.31
N SER A 256 12.52 5.12 1.78
CA SER A 256 13.18 5.89 2.83
C SER A 256 12.10 6.53 3.68
N HIS A 257 11.91 6.02 4.90
CA HIS A 257 10.82 6.45 5.79
C HIS A 257 11.25 6.44 7.25
N ASN A 258 10.73 7.37 8.04
CA ASN A 258 10.91 7.39 9.49
C ASN A 258 9.55 7.23 10.16
N TYR A 259 9.35 6.13 10.88
CA TYR A 259 8.12 5.91 11.64
C TYR A 259 8.04 6.86 12.85
N ALA A 260 6.82 7.22 13.25
CA ALA A 260 6.59 8.10 14.38
C ALA A 260 6.82 7.43 15.76
N ASP A 261 6.69 6.10 15.82
CA ASP A 261 6.81 5.29 17.03
C ASP A 261 7.35 3.89 16.69
N SER A 262 7.69 3.13 17.72
CA SER A 262 8.21 1.75 17.58
C SER A 262 7.12 0.67 17.64
N SER A 263 5.84 1.03 17.51
CA SER A 263 4.78 0.01 17.44
C SER A 263 4.90 -0.77 16.13
N THR A 264 4.47 -2.04 16.16
CA THR A 264 4.57 -2.92 15.00
C THR A 264 3.76 -2.37 13.82
N LYS A 265 4.42 -2.25 12.66
CA LYS A 265 3.79 -1.88 11.39
C LYS A 265 3.85 -3.06 10.43
N THR A 266 2.73 -3.36 9.78
CA THR A 266 2.67 -4.35 8.71
C THR A 266 2.98 -3.66 7.39
N VAL A 267 4.14 -3.98 6.82
CA VAL A 267 4.58 -3.49 5.52
C VAL A 267 4.13 -4.46 4.44
N LYS A 268 3.61 -3.91 3.34
CA LYS A 268 3.19 -4.67 2.16
C LYS A 268 3.82 -4.09 0.92
N LEU A 269 4.32 -4.97 0.06
CA LEU A 269 4.84 -4.63 -1.26
C LEU A 269 3.90 -5.20 -2.32
N TYR A 270 3.47 -4.35 -3.24
CA TYR A 270 2.62 -4.71 -4.36
C TYR A 270 3.35 -4.51 -5.67
N CYS A 271 3.03 -5.34 -6.66
CA CYS A 271 3.26 -5.03 -8.06
C CYS A 271 1.99 -4.39 -8.64
N VAL A 272 2.12 -3.17 -9.17
CA VAL A 272 1.00 -2.33 -9.64
C VAL A 272 0.88 -2.25 -11.16
N SER A 273 1.88 -2.76 -11.88
CA SER A 273 1.90 -2.88 -13.34
C SER A 273 2.97 -3.87 -13.79
N GLY A 274 2.73 -4.60 -14.88
CA GLY A 274 3.64 -5.60 -15.43
C GLY A 274 3.67 -6.93 -14.66
N ILE A 275 4.57 -7.83 -15.07
CA ILE A 275 4.82 -9.11 -14.39
C ILE A 275 5.98 -8.88 -13.40
N PRO A 276 5.79 -9.10 -12.09
CA PRO A 276 6.85 -8.85 -11.11
C PRO A 276 7.99 -9.86 -11.27
N SER A 277 9.22 -9.37 -11.24
CA SER A 277 10.43 -10.18 -11.33
C SER A 277 11.57 -9.48 -10.59
N ILE A 278 11.79 -9.90 -9.35
CA ILE A 278 12.79 -9.36 -8.43
C ILE A 278 14.02 -10.25 -8.48
N ILE A 279 15.20 -9.64 -8.64
CA ILE A 279 16.48 -10.34 -8.79
C ILE A 279 17.40 -10.15 -7.60
N ARG A 280 17.32 -9.03 -6.88
CA ARG A 280 18.11 -8.80 -5.65
C ARG A 280 17.23 -8.21 -4.59
N LEU A 281 17.39 -8.60 -3.33
CA LEU A 281 16.74 -7.95 -2.20
C LEU A 281 17.74 -7.73 -1.07
N SER A 282 17.60 -6.59 -0.37
CA SER A 282 18.45 -6.22 0.74
C SER A 282 17.65 -5.53 1.83
N PHE A 283 17.65 -6.15 3.01
CA PHE A 283 16.99 -5.67 4.22
C PHE A 283 18.02 -5.64 5.36
N ILE A 284 18.83 -4.59 5.35
CA ILE A 284 19.91 -4.35 6.31
C ILE A 284 19.39 -3.46 7.44
N VAL A 285 19.30 -3.97 8.67
CA VAL A 285 18.84 -3.20 9.86
C VAL A 285 17.41 -2.65 9.64
N GLN A 286 16.50 -3.50 9.18
CA GLN A 286 15.10 -3.10 8.88
C GLN A 286 14.13 -3.51 9.99
N TYR A 287 14.65 -4.06 11.09
CA TYR A 287 13.88 -4.42 12.28
C TYR A 287 12.70 -5.33 11.93
N ILE A 288 12.92 -6.29 11.02
CA ILE A 288 11.89 -7.26 10.63
C ILE A 288 11.54 -8.12 11.85
N LYS A 289 10.24 -8.27 12.10
CA LYS A 289 9.66 -9.03 13.19
C LYS A 289 8.87 -10.22 12.64
N GLY A 290 9.06 -11.40 13.23
CA GLY A 290 8.29 -12.58 12.87
C GLY A 290 8.86 -13.27 11.63
N GLY A 291 7.99 -13.81 10.78
CA GLY A 291 8.40 -14.56 9.58
C GLY A 291 8.56 -13.67 8.35
N PHE A 292 9.53 -14.01 7.51
CA PHE A 292 9.75 -13.34 6.22
C PHE A 292 9.48 -14.33 5.08
N ASN A 293 8.35 -14.15 4.40
CA ASN A 293 7.88 -15.06 3.37
C ASN A 293 8.09 -14.46 1.97
N ILE A 294 9.09 -14.98 1.25
CA ILE A 294 9.39 -14.66 -0.14
C ILE A 294 9.12 -15.86 -1.06
N SER A 295 8.08 -16.66 -0.77
CA SER A 295 7.64 -17.80 -1.60
C SER A 295 6.87 -17.41 -2.86
N HIS A 296 6.46 -16.15 -2.97
CA HIS A 296 5.75 -15.63 -4.15
C HIS A 296 6.61 -15.76 -5.42
N SER A 297 6.00 -16.06 -6.56
CA SER A 297 6.70 -16.29 -7.84
C SER A 297 7.50 -15.09 -8.33
N ALA A 298 7.18 -13.88 -7.87
CA ALA A 298 7.98 -12.66 -8.10
C ALA A 298 9.45 -12.80 -7.68
N PHE A 299 9.75 -13.72 -6.76
CA PHE A 299 11.08 -13.99 -6.23
C PHE A 299 11.75 -15.22 -6.84
N SER A 300 11.14 -15.88 -7.83
CA SER A 300 11.69 -17.10 -8.44
C SER A 300 12.99 -16.86 -9.23
N THR A 301 13.33 -15.60 -9.49
CA THR A 301 14.54 -15.19 -10.21
C THR A 301 15.62 -14.58 -9.31
N LEU A 302 15.44 -14.62 -7.99
CA LEU A 302 16.39 -14.05 -7.04
C LEU A 302 17.79 -14.65 -7.19
N ILE A 303 18.78 -13.79 -7.33
CA ILE A 303 20.21 -14.15 -7.32
C ILE A 303 20.92 -13.61 -6.07
N TRP A 304 20.31 -12.65 -5.37
CA TRP A 304 20.91 -12.00 -4.20
C TRP A 304 19.89 -11.81 -3.08
N ILE A 305 20.20 -12.39 -1.92
CA ILE A 305 19.38 -12.28 -0.70
C ILE A 305 20.29 -11.75 0.41
N ASP A 306 19.95 -10.59 0.94
CA ASP A 306 20.73 -9.95 2.00
C ASP A 306 19.86 -9.52 3.18
N LEU A 307 19.83 -10.35 4.23
CA LEU A 307 19.12 -10.07 5.48
C LEU A 307 20.17 -9.93 6.59
N TYR A 308 20.41 -8.70 7.02
CA TYR A 308 21.44 -8.38 8.00
C TYR A 308 20.86 -7.60 9.18
N ASN A 309 21.18 -8.03 10.41
CA ASN A 309 20.82 -7.36 11.65
C ASN A 309 19.31 -7.13 11.82
N ASN A 310 18.54 -8.21 11.63
CA ASN A 310 17.10 -8.27 11.91
C ASN A 310 16.86 -9.29 13.04
N LEU A 311 17.14 -8.87 14.28
CA LEU A 311 17.21 -9.75 15.44
C LEU A 311 15.88 -10.45 15.79
N GLU A 312 14.74 -9.92 15.37
CA GLU A 312 13.40 -10.50 15.57
C GLU A 312 12.87 -11.26 14.34
N LEU A 313 13.68 -11.44 13.31
CA LEU A 313 13.36 -12.29 12.15
C LEU A 313 13.49 -13.76 12.56
N THR A 314 12.37 -14.48 12.64
CA THR A 314 12.30 -15.84 13.22
C THR A 314 12.22 -16.97 12.20
N SER A 315 11.79 -16.68 10.97
CA SER A 315 11.72 -17.66 9.88
C SER A 315 11.88 -17.00 8.51
N LEU A 316 12.36 -17.78 7.54
CA LEU A 316 12.51 -17.39 6.14
C LEU A 316 11.92 -18.49 5.25
N LEU A 317 10.99 -18.13 4.37
CA LEU A 317 10.42 -19.04 3.37
C LEU A 317 10.77 -18.56 1.96
N LEU A 318 11.41 -19.42 1.17
CA LEU A 318 11.90 -19.09 -0.17
C LEU A 318 10.95 -19.56 -1.27
N ALA A 319 10.91 -18.82 -2.39
CA ALA A 319 10.32 -19.30 -3.63
C ALA A 319 11.18 -20.42 -4.22
N THR A 320 10.58 -21.30 -5.03
CA THR A 320 11.35 -22.22 -5.87
C THR A 320 12.21 -21.39 -6.81
N ASN A 321 13.53 -21.47 -6.62
CA ASN A 321 14.47 -20.61 -7.33
C ASN A 321 14.80 -21.22 -8.69
N SER A 322 14.47 -20.50 -9.75
CA SER A 322 14.74 -20.88 -11.14
C SER A 322 16.07 -20.32 -11.68
N SER A 323 16.59 -19.28 -11.03
CA SER A 323 17.87 -18.62 -11.33
C SER A 323 19.03 -19.25 -10.56
N SER A 324 20.25 -18.86 -10.94
CA SER A 324 21.45 -19.25 -10.20
C SER A 324 21.73 -18.26 -9.07
N LEU A 325 21.71 -18.73 -7.83
CA LEU A 325 22.01 -17.89 -6.67
C LEU A 325 23.49 -17.47 -6.67
N GLU A 326 23.76 -16.21 -6.41
CA GLU A 326 25.11 -15.63 -6.27
C GLU A 326 25.44 -15.29 -4.82
N PHE A 327 24.44 -14.84 -4.04
CA PHE A 327 24.66 -14.36 -2.69
C PHE A 327 23.46 -14.61 -1.77
N LEU A 328 23.73 -15.19 -0.60
CA LEU A 328 22.81 -15.30 0.52
C LEU A 328 23.55 -14.93 1.81
N ARG A 329 23.14 -13.83 2.43
CA ARG A 329 23.57 -13.44 3.77
C ARG A 329 22.38 -13.44 4.71
N LEU A 330 22.51 -14.19 5.81
CA LEU A 330 21.62 -14.24 6.96
C LEU A 330 22.50 -14.03 8.19
N ASP A 331 22.71 -12.77 8.57
CA ASP A 331 23.64 -12.42 9.64
C ASP A 331 22.97 -11.55 10.70
N TYR A 332 23.24 -11.83 11.97
CA TYR A 332 22.58 -11.20 13.13
C TYR A 332 21.04 -11.27 13.01
N THR A 333 20.50 -12.48 12.94
CA THR A 333 19.05 -12.71 12.84
C THR A 333 18.53 -13.60 13.97
N GLY A 334 17.24 -13.49 14.27
CA GLY A 334 16.56 -14.33 15.25
C GLY A 334 16.11 -15.69 14.73
N LEU A 335 16.62 -16.14 13.56
CA LEU A 335 16.11 -17.32 12.85
C LEU A 335 16.10 -18.54 13.77
N THR A 336 14.97 -19.25 13.78
CA THR A 336 14.73 -20.36 14.69
C THR A 336 14.58 -21.68 13.93
N GLY A 337 14.83 -22.79 14.63
CA GLY A 337 14.56 -24.12 14.08
C GLY A 337 15.48 -24.48 12.91
N ASN A 338 14.94 -25.22 11.94
CA ASN A 338 15.67 -25.67 10.77
C ASN A 338 15.40 -24.74 9.58
N LEU A 339 16.42 -24.01 9.12
CA LEU A 339 16.34 -23.16 7.93
C LEU A 339 16.32 -24.03 6.67
N ASN A 340 15.26 -23.94 5.89
CA ASN A 340 15.13 -24.70 4.64
C ASN A 340 15.56 -23.87 3.42
N LEU A 341 16.72 -24.21 2.86
CA LEU A 341 17.30 -23.65 1.64
C LEU A 341 17.18 -24.59 0.43
N SER A 342 16.42 -25.69 0.53
CA SER A 342 16.28 -26.68 -0.55
C SER A 342 15.64 -26.16 -1.84
N ALA A 343 14.99 -25.00 -1.79
CA ALA A 343 14.44 -24.31 -2.95
C ALA A 343 15.53 -23.73 -3.87
N ILE A 344 16.78 -23.59 -3.39
CA ILE A 344 17.93 -23.13 -4.17
C ILE A 344 18.59 -24.36 -4.81
N THR A 345 18.43 -24.50 -6.13
CA THR A 345 18.90 -25.68 -6.88
C THR A 345 19.98 -25.37 -7.92
N LYS A 346 20.30 -24.10 -8.12
CA LYS A 346 21.35 -23.63 -9.04
C LYS A 346 22.18 -22.56 -8.36
N LEU A 347 23.47 -22.57 -8.62
CA LEU A 347 24.46 -21.65 -8.07
C LEU A 347 25.18 -20.90 -9.20
N ASN A 348 25.73 -19.75 -8.89
CA ASN A 348 26.68 -19.04 -9.74
C ASN A 348 27.73 -18.41 -8.83
N ASP A 349 28.86 -19.09 -8.65
CA ASP A 349 29.94 -18.62 -7.78
C ASP A 349 29.45 -18.21 -6.37
N ALA A 350 28.52 -19.01 -5.84
CA ALA A 350 27.62 -18.58 -4.78
C ALA A 350 28.32 -18.37 -3.43
N ASN A 351 27.83 -17.39 -2.66
CA ASN A 351 28.27 -17.14 -1.30
C ASN A 351 27.12 -17.36 -0.32
N PHE A 352 27.28 -18.30 0.60
CA PHE A 352 26.40 -18.52 1.74
C PHE A 352 27.09 -18.01 3.01
N ALA A 353 26.49 -17.01 3.66
CA ALA A 353 26.96 -16.46 4.92
C ALA A 353 25.82 -16.49 5.95
N ILE A 354 25.83 -17.47 6.84
CA ILE A 354 24.85 -17.65 7.91
C ILE A 354 25.56 -17.48 9.25
N SER A 355 25.44 -16.31 9.84
CA SER A 355 26.24 -15.94 11.01
C SER A 355 25.39 -15.35 12.12
N ASN A 356 25.81 -15.52 13.38
CA ASN A 356 25.16 -14.89 14.54
C ASN A 356 23.64 -15.14 14.58
N CYS A 357 23.22 -16.38 14.33
CA CYS A 357 21.83 -16.83 14.40
C CYS A 357 21.67 -17.82 15.58
N PRO A 358 21.63 -17.35 16.84
CA PRO A 358 21.77 -18.20 18.01
C PRO A 358 20.59 -19.14 18.26
N ASN A 359 19.43 -18.90 17.65
CA ASN A 359 18.25 -19.77 17.81
C ASN A 359 18.14 -20.82 16.70
N LEU A 360 19.04 -20.79 15.72
CA LEU A 360 19.02 -21.68 14.57
C LEU A 360 19.59 -23.03 14.98
N THR A 361 18.82 -24.09 14.78
CA THR A 361 19.18 -25.46 15.18
C THR A 361 19.50 -26.39 14.01
N GLY A 362 19.23 -25.96 12.78
CA GLY A 362 19.55 -26.70 11.55
C GLY A 362 19.59 -25.83 10.31
N VAL A 363 20.28 -26.30 9.28
CA VAL A 363 20.22 -25.77 7.90
C VAL A 363 20.08 -26.94 6.96
N ALA A 364 19.07 -26.92 6.09
CA ALA A 364 18.84 -27.93 5.07
C ALA A 364 19.03 -27.32 3.68
N PHE A 365 19.97 -27.85 2.90
CA PHE A 365 20.17 -27.47 1.50
C PHE A 365 19.41 -28.43 0.56
N ALA A 366 19.47 -28.16 -0.75
CA ALA A 366 18.99 -29.10 -1.76
C ALA A 366 19.83 -30.38 -1.72
N SER A 367 19.24 -31.53 -2.09
CA SER A 367 19.95 -32.81 -2.12
C SER A 367 21.10 -32.83 -3.14
N SER A 368 21.02 -31.98 -4.18
CA SER A 368 22.10 -31.71 -5.14
C SER A 368 21.84 -30.36 -5.82
N PHE A 369 22.89 -29.74 -6.34
CA PHE A 369 22.77 -28.58 -7.23
C PHE A 369 22.83 -29.02 -8.69
N THR A 370 21.86 -28.56 -9.48
CA THR A 370 21.72 -28.92 -10.91
C THR A 370 22.71 -28.16 -11.81
N GLN A 371 23.23 -27.03 -11.34
CA GLN A 371 24.16 -26.18 -12.08
C GLN A 371 24.96 -25.30 -11.11
N GLY A 372 26.18 -24.95 -11.50
CA GLY A 372 26.96 -23.89 -10.87
C GLY A 372 28.10 -24.34 -9.98
N SER A 373 28.67 -23.38 -9.28
CA SER A 373 29.72 -23.58 -8.27
C SER A 373 29.46 -22.72 -7.04
N VAL A 374 30.03 -23.12 -5.91
CA VAL A 374 30.03 -22.34 -4.67
C VAL A 374 31.42 -21.76 -4.39
N ARG A 375 31.48 -20.53 -3.90
CA ARG A 375 32.71 -19.84 -3.49
C ARG A 375 32.89 -19.84 -1.98
N LEU A 376 31.82 -19.56 -1.24
CA LEU A 376 31.87 -19.40 0.20
C LEU A 376 30.72 -20.13 0.85
N VAL A 377 31.02 -20.95 1.86
CA VAL A 377 30.01 -21.49 2.79
C VAL A 377 30.48 -21.23 4.22
N THR A 378 29.89 -20.21 4.84
CA THR A 378 30.23 -19.79 6.19
C THR A 378 29.02 -19.95 7.08
N ILE A 379 29.14 -20.79 8.11
CA ILE A 379 28.12 -20.93 9.15
C ILE A 379 28.76 -20.72 10.51
N GLN A 380 28.43 -19.62 11.18
CA GLN A 380 29.18 -19.16 12.37
C GLN A 380 28.26 -18.70 13.51
N TYR A 381 28.66 -18.97 14.75
CA TYR A 381 27.98 -18.48 15.96
C TYR A 381 26.48 -18.78 15.95
N CYS A 382 26.14 -20.02 15.60
CA CYS A 382 24.78 -20.57 15.59
C CYS A 382 24.71 -21.79 16.52
N ASN A 383 23.52 -22.26 16.85
CA ASN A 383 23.31 -23.43 17.72
C ASN A 383 22.84 -24.65 16.93
N ILE A 384 23.45 -24.90 15.77
CA ILE A 384 23.13 -26.08 14.95
C ILE A 384 23.34 -27.33 15.79
N THR A 385 22.34 -28.20 15.78
CA THR A 385 22.32 -29.47 16.53
C THR A 385 22.42 -30.65 15.58
N GLY A 386 22.93 -31.79 16.06
CA GLY A 386 22.99 -33.00 15.25
C GLY A 386 24.06 -32.92 14.15
N THR A 387 23.65 -33.21 12.91
CA THR A 387 24.53 -33.29 11.73
C THR A 387 24.31 -32.10 10.81
N LEU A 388 25.38 -31.38 10.47
CA LEU A 388 25.40 -30.42 9.38
C LEU A 388 25.87 -31.11 8.09
N ASP A 389 24.96 -31.33 7.14
CA ASP A 389 25.27 -31.95 5.85
C ASP A 389 25.57 -30.89 4.78
N LEU A 390 26.77 -30.97 4.22
CA LEU A 390 27.32 -30.11 3.16
C LEU A 390 27.75 -30.93 1.94
N SER A 391 27.40 -32.23 1.86
CA SER A 391 27.80 -33.13 0.79
C SER A 391 27.27 -32.74 -0.59
N MET A 392 26.21 -31.93 -0.65
CA MET A 392 25.62 -31.45 -1.89
C MET A 392 26.51 -30.46 -2.65
N PHE A 393 27.51 -29.85 -1.99
CA PHE A 393 28.42 -28.89 -2.61
C PHE A 393 29.54 -29.59 -3.39
N THR A 394 29.22 -30.10 -4.58
CA THR A 394 30.14 -30.91 -5.40
C THR A 394 30.99 -30.11 -6.40
N SER A 395 30.80 -28.78 -6.48
CA SER A 395 31.43 -27.90 -7.45
C SER A 395 31.82 -26.59 -6.79
N TRP A 396 33.11 -26.27 -6.74
CA TRP A 396 33.66 -25.11 -6.04
C TRP A 396 34.38 -24.18 -7.02
N ALA A 397 34.26 -22.88 -6.76
CA ALA A 397 35.02 -21.87 -7.49
C ALA A 397 36.47 -21.79 -6.99
N ALA A 398 37.36 -21.21 -7.80
CA ALA A 398 38.74 -20.97 -7.40
C ALA A 398 38.81 -20.10 -6.13
N LEU A 399 39.72 -20.43 -5.19
CA LEU A 399 39.87 -19.78 -3.88
C LEU A 399 38.63 -19.92 -2.98
N ALA A 400 37.89 -21.01 -3.16
CA ALA A 400 36.78 -21.38 -2.32
C ALA A 400 37.14 -21.49 -0.83
N ASN A 401 36.18 -21.22 0.04
CA ASN A 401 36.33 -21.36 1.48
C ASN A 401 35.06 -21.92 2.11
N TYR A 402 35.21 -22.83 3.07
CA TYR A 402 34.12 -23.18 3.97
C TYR A 402 34.56 -23.19 5.42
N SER A 403 33.73 -22.63 6.30
CA SER A 403 34.03 -22.48 7.72
C SER A 403 32.82 -22.75 8.61
N VAL A 404 33.07 -23.45 9.72
CA VAL A 404 32.09 -23.80 10.75
C VAL A 404 32.64 -23.35 12.09
N ILE A 405 32.14 -22.25 12.64
CA ILE A 405 32.71 -21.62 13.84
C ILE A 405 31.63 -21.43 14.90
N GLY A 406 31.96 -21.63 16.18
CA GLY A 406 31.08 -21.28 17.29
C GLY A 406 29.77 -22.07 17.28
N MET A 407 29.86 -23.39 17.06
CA MET A 407 28.72 -24.31 17.04
C MET A 407 28.78 -25.24 18.26
N PRO A 408 28.35 -24.78 19.45
CA PRO A 408 28.56 -25.54 20.68
C PRO A 408 27.79 -26.86 20.75
N LEU A 409 26.68 -26.99 20.02
CA LEU A 409 25.79 -28.15 20.05
C LEU A 409 25.92 -29.08 18.82
N LEU A 410 26.81 -28.75 17.88
CA LEU A 410 27.00 -29.53 16.66
C LEU A 410 27.76 -30.81 16.98
N THR A 411 27.22 -31.96 16.57
CA THR A 411 27.78 -33.28 16.91
C THR A 411 28.39 -34.03 15.73
N ALA A 412 28.05 -33.63 14.50
CA ALA A 412 28.58 -34.22 13.28
C ALA A 412 28.55 -33.23 12.12
N ILE A 413 29.45 -33.41 11.16
CA ILE A 413 29.46 -32.70 9.88
C ILE A 413 29.58 -33.77 8.79
N ILE A 414 28.87 -33.61 7.67
CA ILE A 414 29.18 -34.32 6.43
C ILE A 414 29.72 -33.24 5.49
N PRO A 415 31.02 -33.20 5.20
CA PRO A 415 31.59 -32.10 4.45
C PRO A 415 31.34 -32.29 2.95
N PRO A 416 31.63 -31.24 2.17
CA PRO A 416 31.64 -31.31 0.72
C PRO A 416 32.60 -32.42 0.23
N PRO A 417 32.28 -33.12 -0.86
CA PRO A 417 33.16 -34.14 -1.40
C PRO A 417 34.45 -33.54 -1.98
N ASN A 418 35.46 -34.38 -2.21
CA ASN A 418 36.72 -33.92 -2.79
C ASN A 418 36.53 -33.36 -4.21
N CYS A 419 36.70 -32.05 -4.32
CA CYS A 419 36.57 -31.35 -5.59
C CYS A 419 37.94 -31.25 -6.27
N SER A 420 38.16 -32.10 -7.28
CA SER A 420 39.39 -32.08 -8.08
C SER A 420 39.61 -30.71 -8.73
N GLY A 421 40.77 -30.09 -8.52
CA GLY A 421 41.22 -28.91 -9.27
C GLY A 421 41.02 -27.54 -8.62
N VAL A 422 40.57 -27.48 -7.35
CA VAL A 422 40.35 -26.21 -6.64
C VAL A 422 41.39 -26.04 -5.54
N ASN A 423 42.12 -24.91 -5.57
CA ASN A 423 43.03 -24.51 -4.49
C ASN A 423 42.18 -23.95 -3.34
N ILE A 424 41.77 -24.81 -2.40
CA ILE A 424 40.96 -24.43 -1.25
C ILE A 424 41.91 -23.90 -0.17
N SER A 425 41.95 -22.58 0.04
CA SER A 425 42.85 -21.98 1.04
C SER A 425 42.58 -22.49 2.46
N ASN A 426 41.31 -22.82 2.78
CA ASN A 426 40.89 -23.49 4.02
C ASN A 426 40.02 -24.70 3.67
N ALA A 427 40.64 -25.88 3.56
CA ALA A 427 39.94 -27.14 3.30
C ALA A 427 39.08 -27.62 4.46
N LEU A 428 39.18 -27.02 5.65
CA LEU A 428 38.22 -27.06 6.76
C LEU A 428 38.65 -26.04 7.82
N PHE A 429 37.73 -25.24 8.34
CA PHE A 429 37.98 -24.42 9.53
C PHE A 429 36.89 -24.68 10.58
N VAL A 430 37.26 -25.36 11.67
CA VAL A 430 36.40 -25.66 12.82
C VAL A 430 36.96 -25.01 14.07
N SER A 431 36.18 -24.13 14.68
CA SER A 431 36.60 -23.46 15.91
C SER A 431 35.44 -23.27 16.87
N LEU A 432 35.70 -23.38 18.19
CA LEU A 432 34.69 -23.23 19.24
C LEU A 432 33.49 -24.20 19.08
N CYS A 433 33.76 -25.44 18.65
CA CYS A 433 32.77 -26.52 18.43
C CYS A 433 33.06 -27.75 19.32
N PRO A 434 32.91 -27.65 20.65
CA PRO A 434 33.31 -28.71 21.58
C PRO A 434 32.57 -30.04 21.41
N SER A 435 31.28 -30.01 21.05
CA SER A 435 30.44 -31.22 20.93
C SER A 435 30.69 -32.05 19.68
N LEU A 436 31.50 -31.57 18.72
CA LEU A 436 31.76 -32.27 17.47
C LEU A 436 32.54 -33.58 17.69
N ALA A 437 33.19 -33.73 18.84
CA ALA A 437 34.10 -34.83 19.14
C ALA A 437 33.47 -36.22 19.40
N TYR A 438 32.13 -36.33 19.48
CA TYR A 438 31.46 -37.54 19.99
C TYR A 438 30.97 -38.52 18.92
N SER A 439 30.89 -38.09 17.66
CA SER A 439 30.70 -39.01 16.54
C SER A 439 32.07 -39.27 15.92
N LYS A 440 32.42 -40.53 15.64
CA LYS A 440 33.60 -40.88 14.81
C LYS A 440 33.68 -39.84 13.70
N LEU A 441 34.80 -39.14 13.54
CA LEU A 441 34.87 -37.92 12.74
C LEU A 441 34.99 -38.30 11.26
N THR A 442 33.97 -39.03 10.79
CA THR A 442 33.74 -39.48 9.41
C THR A 442 33.55 -38.33 8.45
N PHE A 443 33.62 -37.08 8.91
CA PHE A 443 33.67 -35.96 7.98
C PHE A 443 34.91 -36.05 7.09
N PHE A 444 36.01 -36.68 7.51
CA PHE A 444 37.15 -36.82 6.62
C PHE A 444 36.97 -37.82 5.45
N THR A 445 35.78 -38.40 5.20
CA THR A 445 35.58 -39.57 4.30
C THR A 445 36.17 -39.49 2.89
N ASP A 446 36.30 -38.32 2.27
CA ASP A 446 36.89 -38.20 0.94
C ASP A 446 38.42 -37.96 0.96
N GLY A 447 39.02 -37.71 2.12
CA GLY A 447 40.46 -37.71 2.33
C GLY A 447 41.19 -36.42 1.96
N PRO A 448 42.34 -36.13 2.59
CA PRO A 448 43.09 -34.89 2.41
C PRO A 448 44.01 -34.93 1.16
N ASN A 449 43.46 -35.41 0.05
CA ASN A 449 44.19 -35.83 -1.15
C ASN A 449 44.10 -34.78 -2.27
N ILE A 450 44.34 -33.52 -1.92
CA ILE A 450 44.47 -32.39 -2.86
C ILE A 450 45.66 -31.50 -2.44
N ASN A 451 46.26 -30.79 -3.40
CA ASN A 451 47.31 -29.81 -3.10
C ASN A 451 46.73 -28.62 -2.34
N GLY A 452 47.47 -28.09 -1.36
CA GLY A 452 47.04 -26.91 -0.61
C GLY A 452 46.03 -27.18 0.53
N ALA A 453 45.60 -28.43 0.73
CA ALA A 453 44.58 -28.76 1.72
C ALA A 453 44.97 -28.30 3.13
N SER A 454 44.21 -27.38 3.72
CA SER A 454 44.49 -26.82 5.06
C SER A 454 43.32 -27.06 6.02
N TYR A 455 43.57 -27.81 7.10
CA TYR A 455 42.61 -28.14 8.14
C TYR A 455 42.96 -27.39 9.43
N HIS A 456 42.05 -26.53 9.89
CA HIS A 456 42.22 -25.73 11.10
C HIS A 456 41.17 -26.15 12.13
N LEU A 457 41.62 -26.77 13.21
CA LEU A 457 40.80 -27.29 14.31
C LEU A 457 41.21 -26.58 15.59
N VAL A 458 40.62 -25.43 15.88
CA VAL A 458 41.16 -24.45 16.83
C VAL A 458 40.21 -24.21 18.01
N GLY A 459 40.70 -24.25 19.24
CA GLY A 459 39.95 -23.79 20.42
C GLY A 459 38.66 -24.58 20.67
N ASN A 460 38.63 -25.87 20.31
CA ASN A 460 37.45 -26.71 20.50
C ASN A 460 37.41 -27.38 21.88
N ASN A 461 38.42 -27.14 22.73
CA ASN A 461 38.57 -27.76 24.05
C ASN A 461 38.51 -29.30 24.01
N TRP A 462 39.01 -29.90 22.93
CA TRP A 462 39.03 -31.35 22.80
C TRP A 462 40.12 -31.99 23.68
N SER A 463 39.81 -33.18 24.21
CA SER A 463 40.74 -33.98 24.99
C SER A 463 41.81 -34.64 24.12
N THR A 464 42.91 -35.10 24.73
CA THR A 464 44.01 -35.77 24.01
C THR A 464 43.52 -37.01 23.26
N SER A 465 42.55 -37.74 23.82
CA SER A 465 41.89 -38.88 23.17
C SER A 465 41.29 -38.50 21.82
N ILE A 466 40.60 -37.35 21.75
CA ILE A 466 39.95 -36.87 20.53
C ILE A 466 41.00 -36.40 19.52
N VAL A 467 42.00 -35.64 19.98
CA VAL A 467 43.10 -35.16 19.13
C VAL A 467 43.87 -36.33 18.50
N ASN A 468 44.16 -37.38 19.28
CA ASN A 468 44.82 -38.59 18.78
C ASN A 468 43.95 -39.32 17.74
N GLN A 469 42.65 -39.47 18.01
CA GLN A 469 41.70 -40.10 17.09
C GLN A 469 41.66 -39.36 15.75
N ILE A 470 41.55 -38.03 15.76
CA ILE A 470 41.54 -37.19 14.55
C ILE A 470 42.78 -37.46 13.69
N LEU A 471 43.97 -37.38 14.29
CA LEU A 471 45.22 -37.59 13.57
C LEU A 471 45.28 -39.01 12.99
N PHE A 472 44.82 -40.02 13.75
CA PHE A 472 44.76 -41.40 13.29
C PHE A 472 43.81 -41.58 12.10
N GLU A 473 42.60 -41.04 12.18
CA GLU A 473 41.58 -41.12 11.13
C GLU A 473 42.02 -40.41 9.84
N ILE A 474 42.56 -39.19 9.95
CA ILE A 474 43.12 -38.48 8.78
C ILE A 474 44.28 -39.28 8.17
N ASN A 475 45.16 -39.86 9.00
CA ASN A 475 46.25 -40.67 8.50
C ASN A 475 45.77 -41.92 7.75
N ALA A 476 44.69 -42.57 8.19
CA ALA A 476 44.17 -43.79 7.57
C ALA A 476 43.77 -43.60 6.10
N ILE A 477 43.35 -42.39 5.74
CA ILE A 477 42.82 -42.03 4.42
C ILE A 477 43.76 -41.15 3.58
N ALA A 478 44.77 -40.52 4.22
CA ALA A 478 45.73 -39.66 3.53
C ALA A 478 46.70 -40.47 2.65
N ILE A 479 46.93 -40.00 1.43
CA ILE A 479 47.89 -40.56 0.47
C ILE A 479 49.06 -39.56 0.27
N ALA A 480 50.25 -40.09 -0.03
CA ALA A 480 51.42 -39.29 -0.39
C ALA A 480 51.30 -38.71 -1.82
N GLY A 481 52.16 -37.75 -2.17
CA GLY A 481 52.24 -37.18 -3.54
C GLY A 481 51.55 -35.84 -3.74
N TYR A 482 50.91 -35.28 -2.71
CA TYR A 482 50.37 -33.92 -2.71
C TYR A 482 51.21 -32.97 -1.87
N VAL A 483 51.26 -31.71 -2.25
CA VAL A 483 52.13 -30.68 -1.66
C VAL A 483 51.35 -29.57 -0.95
N SER A 484 52.04 -28.83 -0.10
CA SER A 484 51.52 -27.64 0.61
C SER A 484 50.27 -27.91 1.47
N ARG A 485 50.18 -29.10 2.07
CA ARG A 485 49.05 -29.47 2.94
C ARG A 485 49.34 -29.15 4.41
N GLN A 486 48.34 -28.72 5.15
CA GLN A 486 48.46 -28.30 6.55
C GLN A 486 47.37 -28.89 7.45
N ILE A 487 47.73 -29.31 8.65
CA ILE A 487 46.83 -29.65 9.75
C ILE A 487 47.26 -28.81 10.96
N THR A 488 46.35 -28.00 11.48
CA THR A 488 46.57 -27.17 12.67
C THR A 488 45.53 -27.53 13.71
N ILE A 489 45.97 -28.11 14.82
CA ILE A 489 45.14 -28.41 16.00
C ILE A 489 45.67 -27.54 17.13
N TYR A 490 45.08 -26.36 17.33
CA TYR A 490 45.59 -25.36 18.27
C TYR A 490 44.61 -25.13 19.42
N SER A 491 45.11 -24.84 20.62
CA SER A 491 44.28 -24.61 21.82
C SER A 491 43.34 -25.78 22.14
N ASN A 492 43.81 -27.01 21.91
CA ASN A 492 43.23 -28.27 22.37
C ASN A 492 44.26 -28.99 23.26
N ALA A 493 43.90 -30.15 23.83
CA ALA A 493 44.87 -30.91 24.61
C ALA A 493 46.01 -31.46 23.72
N PRO A 494 47.26 -31.54 24.23
CA PRO A 494 48.42 -32.00 23.46
C PRO A 494 48.26 -33.47 23.04
N VAL A 495 48.88 -33.85 21.93
CA VAL A 495 48.90 -35.22 21.38
C VAL A 495 49.80 -36.17 22.21
N ASP A 496 49.42 -37.44 22.34
CA ASP A 496 50.24 -38.49 22.98
C ASP A 496 50.19 -39.84 22.21
N SER A 497 50.73 -40.91 22.79
CA SER A 497 50.85 -42.24 22.15
C SER A 497 49.80 -43.27 22.60
N ASN A 498 48.95 -42.95 23.58
CA ASN A 498 48.14 -43.95 24.29
C ASN A 498 46.71 -43.51 24.65
N SER A 499 46.42 -42.22 24.75
CA SER A 499 45.07 -41.73 25.07
C SER A 499 44.07 -42.10 23.98
N GLY A 500 42.88 -42.53 24.38
CA GLY A 500 41.79 -42.89 23.48
C GLY A 500 41.98 -44.19 22.69
N GLY A 501 43.06 -44.94 22.94
CA GLY A 501 43.40 -46.14 22.18
C GLY A 501 44.07 -45.86 20.83
N TYR A 502 44.46 -44.62 20.56
CA TYR A 502 45.13 -44.20 19.31
C TYR A 502 46.52 -43.65 19.60
N ASN A 503 47.50 -44.04 18.79
CA ASN A 503 48.85 -43.49 18.86
C ASN A 503 48.93 -42.20 18.02
N GLY A 504 48.54 -41.08 18.62
CA GLY A 504 48.52 -39.77 17.98
C GLY A 504 49.91 -39.29 17.56
N THR A 505 50.94 -39.56 18.36
CA THR A 505 52.34 -39.23 18.02
C THR A 505 52.79 -39.94 16.73
N ALA A 506 52.49 -41.23 16.58
CA ALA A 506 52.82 -41.98 15.38
C ALA A 506 52.00 -41.51 14.17
N ALA A 507 50.71 -41.20 14.37
CA ALA A 507 49.86 -40.66 13.31
C ALA A 507 50.35 -39.29 12.82
N LYS A 508 50.75 -38.38 13.72
CA LYS A 508 51.38 -37.09 13.39
C LYS A 508 52.63 -37.29 12.53
N ALA A 509 53.54 -38.18 12.93
CA ALA A 509 54.75 -38.47 12.16
C ALA A 509 54.44 -39.06 10.77
N ALA A 510 53.47 -39.98 10.68
CA ALA A 510 53.04 -40.57 9.42
C ALA A 510 52.44 -39.54 8.45
N LEU A 511 51.64 -38.60 8.96
CA LEU A 511 51.11 -37.49 8.17
C LEU A 511 52.22 -36.56 7.65
N VAL A 512 53.21 -36.24 8.49
CA VAL A 512 54.38 -35.47 8.06
C VAL A 512 55.15 -36.20 6.96
N ALA A 513 55.36 -37.51 7.08
CA ALA A 513 55.99 -38.32 6.03
C ALA A 513 55.19 -38.36 4.72
N LYS A 514 53.86 -38.19 4.80
CA LYS A 514 52.98 -38.04 3.62
C LYS A 514 53.04 -36.63 3.02
N GLY A 515 53.69 -35.66 3.64
CA GLY A 515 53.86 -34.29 3.13
C GLY A 515 52.92 -33.25 3.74
N PHE A 516 52.33 -33.52 4.92
CA PHE A 516 51.61 -32.51 5.70
C PHE A 516 52.54 -31.70 6.60
N GLN A 517 52.25 -30.41 6.75
CA GLN A 517 52.70 -29.62 7.91
C GLN A 517 51.70 -29.83 9.04
N VAL A 518 52.10 -30.44 10.15
CA VAL A 518 51.19 -30.78 11.27
C VAL A 518 51.60 -30.04 12.55
N SER A 519 50.73 -29.15 13.03
CA SER A 519 50.86 -28.44 14.31
C SER A 519 49.76 -28.87 15.28
N THR A 520 50.10 -29.14 16.55
CA THR A 520 49.19 -29.70 17.56
C THR A 520 49.28 -29.00 18.92
N ASP A 521 49.99 -27.88 18.98
CA ASP A 521 50.57 -27.34 20.20
C ASP A 521 49.92 -26.00 20.58
#